data_AF-A0A7S1X272-F1
#
_entry.id   AF-A0A7S1X272-F1
#
_cell.length_a   1.000
_cell.length_b   1.000
_cell.length_c   1.000
_cell.angle_alpha   90.00
_cell.angle_beta   90.00
_cell.angle_gamma   90.00
#
_symmetry.space_group_name_H-M   'P 1'
#
loop_
_entity.id
_entity.type
_entity.pdbx_description
1 polymer ?
#
loop_
_entity_poly.entity_id
_entity_poly.type
_entity_poly.pdbx_seq_one_letter_code
_entity_poly.pdbx_strand_id
1 'polypeptide(L)'
;ELFINEYRSMLADKLLAKVDFDTQREIRTLELLKLRFGDANLHSCEVMLKDIADSKRINTNVRKIPRDTPLAGEMREQPPADLDTFGATILSTLFWPPFKDQQMNLPASVQRMADTFADRYHRLKAPRKLQFGLQFGTAELEVQVGEKTLEFTVSALHAAILLQFQERHEWGAAELAEAVGLPVGALRR
;
A
#
# COMPACT_ATOMS: atom_id res chain seq x y z
N GLU A 1 -10.34 -2.39 28.19
CA GLU A 1 -9.12 -2.59 27.39
C GLU A 1 -9.32 -3.54 26.20
N LEU A 2 -9.83 -4.76 26.40
CA LEU A 2 -10.07 -5.72 25.30
C LEU A 2 -10.90 -5.13 24.15
N PHE A 3 -12.04 -4.49 24.45
CA PHE A 3 -12.89 -3.88 23.41
C PHE A 3 -12.15 -2.83 22.56
N ILE A 4 -11.33 -1.98 23.18
CA ILE A 4 -10.59 -0.92 22.47
C ILE A 4 -9.55 -1.54 21.55
N ASN A 5 -8.86 -2.59 22.01
CA ASN A 5 -7.88 -3.30 21.20
C ASN A 5 -8.53 -3.99 19.99
N GLU A 6 -9.66 -4.67 20.19
CA GLU A 6 -10.42 -5.28 19.09
C GLU A 6 -10.97 -4.24 18.12
N TYR A 7 -11.51 -3.13 18.65
CA TYR A 7 -11.97 -2.02 17.83
C TYR A 7 -10.83 -1.42 16.99
N ARG A 8 -9.64 -1.25 17.59
CA ARG A 8 -8.45 -0.77 16.88
C ARG A 8 -8.04 -1.71 15.75
N SER A 9 -8.02 -3.02 15.99
CA SER A 9 -7.71 -4.02 14.95
C SER A 9 -8.72 -3.99 13.81
N MET A 10 -10.02 -4.00 14.13
CA MET A 10 -11.08 -3.92 13.13
C MET A 10 -11.05 -2.61 12.34
N LEU A 11 -10.79 -1.49 13.02
CA LEU A 11 -10.66 -0.20 12.36
C LEU A 11 -9.48 -0.18 11.39
N ALA A 12 -8.34 -0.79 11.76
CA ALA A 12 -7.17 -0.86 10.89
C ALA A 12 -7.50 -1.57 9.56
N ASP A 13 -8.09 -2.77 9.64
CA ASP A 13 -8.47 -3.54 8.45
C ASP A 13 -9.45 -2.76 7.57
N LYS A 14 -10.44 -2.10 8.20
CA LYS A 14 -11.44 -1.29 7.50
C LYS A 14 -10.83 -0.08 6.79
N LEU A 15 -9.87 0.59 7.42
CA LEU A 15 -9.20 1.76 6.86
C LEU A 15 -8.24 1.39 5.73
N LEU A 16 -7.54 0.26 5.82
CA LEU A 16 -6.63 -0.20 4.77
C LEU A 16 -7.36 -0.66 3.51
N ALA A 17 -8.60 -1.14 3.64
CA ALA A 17 -9.45 -1.49 2.51
C ALA A 17 -10.00 -0.27 1.74
N LYS A 18 -9.82 0.96 2.23
CA LYS A 18 -10.39 2.18 1.64
C LYS A 18 -9.43 2.87 0.69
N VAL A 19 -9.55 2.54 -0.60
CA VAL A 19 -8.77 3.13 -1.69
C VAL A 19 -9.12 4.61 -1.94
N ASP A 20 -10.34 5.03 -1.62
CA ASP A 20 -10.83 6.41 -1.81
C ASP A 20 -10.46 7.38 -0.66
N PHE A 21 -9.90 6.84 0.42
CA PHE A 21 -9.59 7.53 1.67
C PHE A 21 -10.81 8.19 2.35
N ASP A 22 -12.05 7.73 2.08
CA ASP A 22 -13.25 8.27 2.74
C ASP A 22 -13.45 7.66 4.13
N THR A 23 -13.26 8.46 5.18
CA THR A 23 -13.34 8.04 6.58
C THR A 23 -14.46 8.72 7.37
N GLN A 24 -15.41 9.41 6.70
CA GLN A 24 -16.43 10.21 7.39
C GLN A 24 -17.28 9.39 8.37
N ARG A 25 -17.60 8.15 8.01
CA ARG A 25 -18.38 7.25 8.86
C ARG A 25 -17.57 6.82 10.09
N GLU A 26 -16.31 6.46 9.90
CA GLU A 26 -15.41 6.01 10.96
C GLU A 26 -15.12 7.14 11.96
N ILE A 27 -14.95 8.37 11.48
CA ILE A 27 -14.83 9.58 12.33
C ILE A 27 -16.06 9.71 13.24
N ARG A 28 -17.28 9.68 12.67
CA ARG A 28 -18.51 9.78 13.46
C ARG A 28 -18.64 8.68 14.50
N THR A 29 -18.29 7.44 14.13
CA THR A 29 -18.29 6.32 15.06
C THR A 29 -17.28 6.52 16.19
N LEU A 30 -16.08 7.01 15.88
CA LEU A 30 -15.05 7.28 16.87
C LEU A 30 -15.49 8.35 17.88
N GLU A 31 -16.08 9.46 17.40
CA GLU A 31 -16.58 10.53 18.26
C GLU A 31 -17.68 10.05 19.23
N LEU A 32 -18.56 9.15 18.78
CA LEU A 32 -19.55 8.53 19.67
C LEU A 32 -18.91 7.61 20.71
N LEU A 33 -17.85 6.89 20.35
CA LEU A 33 -17.12 6.02 21.26
C LEU A 33 -16.33 6.83 22.30
N LYS A 34 -15.78 7.99 21.92
CA LYS A 34 -15.09 8.92 22.84
C LYS A 34 -16.00 9.39 23.98
N LEU A 35 -17.29 9.63 23.72
CA LEU A 35 -18.27 9.98 24.76
C LEU A 35 -18.42 8.90 25.86
N ARG A 36 -18.10 7.64 25.55
CA ARG A 36 -18.25 6.51 26.49
C ARG A 36 -16.93 6.05 27.09
N PHE A 37 -15.87 6.04 26.30
CA PHE A 37 -14.57 5.47 26.68
C PHE A 37 -13.49 6.53 26.96
N GLY A 38 -13.76 7.80 26.67
CA GLY A 38 -12.82 8.91 26.84
C GLY A 38 -11.75 8.98 25.75
N ASP A 39 -11.22 10.19 25.53
CA ASP A 39 -10.30 10.48 24.43
C ASP A 39 -8.97 9.74 24.53
N ALA A 40 -8.41 9.64 25.73
CA ALA A 40 -7.11 9.02 25.98
C ALA A 40 -7.06 7.56 25.49
N ASN A 41 -8.16 6.83 25.67
CA ASN A 41 -8.27 5.42 25.29
C ASN A 41 -8.39 5.21 23.78
N LEU A 42 -8.84 6.23 23.04
CA LEU A 42 -9.10 6.15 21.60
C LEU A 42 -8.10 6.95 20.77
N HIS A 43 -7.06 7.48 21.41
CA HIS A 43 -6.02 8.29 20.77
C HIS A 43 -5.38 7.58 19.58
N SER A 44 -5.07 6.29 19.69
CA SER A 44 -4.50 5.51 18.57
C SER A 44 -5.44 5.45 17.37
N CYS A 45 -6.74 5.23 17.58
CA CYS A 45 -7.73 5.21 16.51
C CYS A 45 -7.89 6.59 15.84
N GLU A 46 -7.76 7.67 16.61
CA GLU A 46 -7.75 9.03 16.05
C GLU A 46 -6.53 9.28 15.16
N VAL A 47 -5.34 8.86 15.62
CA VAL A 47 -4.12 8.94 14.81
C VAL A 47 -4.26 8.12 13.52
N MET A 48 -4.83 6.92 13.59
CA MET A 48 -5.09 6.09 12.41
C MET A 48 -5.98 6.80 11.38
N LEU A 49 -7.06 7.46 11.82
CA LEU A 49 -7.92 8.24 10.90
C LEU A 49 -7.20 9.43 10.29
N LYS A 50 -6.37 10.11 11.09
CA LYS A 50 -5.55 11.22 10.62
C LYS A 50 -4.53 10.76 9.57
N ASP A 51 -3.90 9.61 9.77
CA ASP A 51 -2.96 9.01 8.83
C ASP A 51 -3.61 8.78 7.45
N ILE A 52 -4.86 8.29 7.40
CA ILE A 52 -5.60 8.10 6.14
C ILE A 52 -5.89 9.44 5.46
N ALA A 53 -6.35 10.44 6.21
CA ALA A 53 -6.62 11.77 5.66
C ALA A 53 -5.35 12.46 5.13
N ASP A 54 -4.25 12.36 5.87
CA ASP A 54 -2.96 12.92 5.47
C ASP A 54 -2.36 12.14 4.30
N SER A 55 -2.58 10.82 4.19
CA SER A 55 -2.17 10.01 3.05
C SER A 55 -2.75 10.54 1.73
N LYS A 56 -4.05 10.87 1.68
CA LYS A 56 -4.68 11.47 0.50
C LYS A 56 -3.96 12.75 0.05
N ARG A 57 -3.61 13.62 1.00
CA ARG A 57 -2.88 14.88 0.75
C ARG A 57 -1.45 14.61 0.28
N ILE A 58 -0.77 13.67 0.91
CA ILE A 58 0.61 13.29 0.57
C ILE A 58 0.68 12.74 -0.86
N ASN A 59 -0.21 11.81 -1.23
CA ASN A 59 -0.27 11.28 -2.59
C ASN A 59 -0.43 12.39 -3.63
N THR A 60 -1.34 13.34 -3.36
CA THR A 60 -1.56 14.49 -4.24
C THR A 60 -0.29 15.34 -4.39
N ASN A 61 0.42 15.59 -3.29
CA ASN A 61 1.64 16.41 -3.31
C ASN A 61 2.81 15.69 -3.97
N VAL A 62 2.95 14.37 -3.78
CA VAL A 62 3.97 13.55 -4.44
C VAL A 62 3.78 13.56 -5.96
N ARG A 63 2.54 13.47 -6.44
CA ARG A 63 2.21 13.52 -7.88
C ARG A 63 2.51 14.90 -8.50
N LYS A 64 2.34 15.98 -7.73
CA LYS A 64 2.63 17.36 -8.17
C LYS A 64 4.13 17.67 -8.33
N ILE A 65 5.03 16.85 -7.77
CA ILE A 65 6.47 17.05 -7.95
C ILE A 65 6.82 16.72 -9.43
N PRO A 66 7.47 17.65 -10.16
CA PRO A 66 7.77 17.44 -11.58
C PRO A 66 8.56 16.15 -11.84
N ARG A 67 8.23 15.48 -12.95
CA ARG A 67 8.87 14.21 -13.36
C ARG A 67 10.38 14.36 -13.61
N ASP A 68 10.82 15.54 -14.06
CA ASP A 68 12.22 15.85 -14.38
C ASP A 68 13.08 16.21 -13.16
N THR A 69 12.50 16.17 -11.95
CA THR A 69 13.27 16.43 -10.74
C THR A 69 14.25 15.27 -10.54
N PRO A 70 15.58 15.49 -10.61
CA PRO A 70 16.54 14.38 -10.60
C PRO A 70 16.40 13.57 -9.31
N LEU A 71 16.10 12.29 -9.43
CA LEU A 71 16.18 11.33 -8.31
C LEU A 71 17.65 11.16 -7.90
N ALA A 72 17.88 10.92 -6.61
CA ALA A 72 19.25 10.85 -6.11
C ALA A 72 19.89 9.54 -6.59
N GLY A 73 20.64 9.58 -7.69
CA GLY A 73 21.38 8.43 -8.22
C GLY A 73 20.81 7.77 -9.48
N GLU A 74 19.78 8.33 -10.12
CA GLU A 74 19.28 7.80 -11.39
C GLU A 74 20.11 8.26 -12.60
N MET A 75 20.54 7.29 -13.43
CA MET A 75 21.06 7.54 -14.77
C MET A 75 19.89 7.89 -15.70
N ARG A 76 20.04 8.99 -16.47
CA ARG A 76 19.02 9.65 -17.32
C ARG A 76 18.36 8.80 -18.43
N GLU A 77 18.62 7.50 -18.51
CA GLU A 77 18.27 6.67 -19.67
C GLU A 77 16.94 5.92 -19.54
N GLN A 78 16.32 5.87 -18.34
CA GLN A 78 15.05 5.19 -18.16
C GLN A 78 13.85 6.14 -18.22
N PRO A 79 12.72 5.72 -18.82
CA PRO A 79 11.52 6.54 -18.84
C PRO A 79 11.02 6.79 -17.41
N PRO A 80 10.56 8.02 -17.09
CA PRO A 80 10.11 8.38 -15.74
C PRO A 80 8.95 7.50 -15.29
N ALA A 81 9.01 6.99 -14.06
CA ALA A 81 7.95 6.17 -13.47
C ALA A 81 6.63 6.96 -13.41
N ASP A 82 5.55 6.33 -13.88
CA ASP A 82 4.23 6.95 -13.90
C ASP A 82 3.53 6.79 -12.56
N LEU A 83 3.52 7.84 -11.72
CA LEU A 83 2.87 7.76 -10.40
C LEU A 83 1.35 7.98 -10.46
N ASP A 84 0.76 8.18 -11.63
CA ASP A 84 -0.68 8.42 -11.74
C ASP A 84 -1.50 7.16 -11.39
N THR A 85 -0.93 5.98 -11.62
CA THR A 85 -1.49 4.67 -11.26
C THR A 85 -0.95 4.10 -9.95
N PHE A 86 -0.08 4.83 -9.23
CA PHE A 86 0.48 4.40 -7.95
C PHE A 86 0.04 5.29 -6.80
N GLY A 87 -0.34 4.67 -5.68
CA GLY A 87 -0.66 5.37 -4.43
C GLY A 87 -0.19 4.57 -3.23
N ALA A 88 0.09 5.27 -2.13
CA ALA A 88 0.49 4.66 -0.88
C ALA A 88 -0.34 5.18 0.29
N THR A 89 -0.68 4.30 1.23
CA THR A 89 -1.24 4.69 2.52
C THR A 89 -0.09 4.79 3.53
N ILE A 90 0.15 5.99 4.06
CA ILE A 90 1.26 6.30 4.96
C ILE A 90 0.75 6.18 6.40
N LEU A 91 1.36 5.27 7.17
CA LEU A 91 0.89 4.88 8.50
C LEU A 91 1.91 5.26 9.58
N SER A 92 1.42 5.67 10.75
CA SER A 92 2.23 5.91 11.94
C SER A 92 2.35 4.62 12.77
N THR A 93 3.37 3.79 12.51
CA THR A 93 3.53 2.41 13.04
C THR A 93 3.22 2.23 14.53
N LEU A 94 3.53 3.21 15.39
CA LEU A 94 3.29 3.12 16.84
C LEU A 94 1.81 3.07 17.24
N PHE A 95 0.90 3.54 16.38
CA PHE A 95 -0.52 3.65 16.69
C PHE A 95 -1.37 2.57 16.02
N TRP A 96 -0.82 1.93 14.99
CA TRP A 96 -1.49 0.84 14.28
C TRP A 96 -1.24 -0.51 14.96
N PRO A 97 -2.13 -1.50 14.79
CA PRO A 97 -1.84 -2.88 15.16
C PRO A 97 -0.55 -3.39 14.50
N PRO A 98 0.15 -4.35 15.13
CA PRO A 98 1.38 -4.88 14.58
C PRO A 98 1.12 -5.57 13.23
N PHE A 99 1.88 -5.19 12.22
CA PHE A 99 1.87 -5.84 10.91
C PHE A 99 2.84 -7.01 10.90
N LYS A 100 2.43 -8.14 10.29
CA LYS A 100 3.36 -9.23 10.01
C LYS A 100 4.19 -8.86 8.80
N ASP A 101 5.50 -8.78 8.99
CA ASP A 101 6.41 -8.61 7.88
C ASP A 101 6.39 -9.87 7.01
N GLN A 102 6.14 -9.66 5.72
CA GLN A 102 6.28 -10.67 4.70
C GLN A 102 7.01 -10.01 3.54
N GLN A 103 8.21 -10.51 3.24
CA GLN A 103 8.95 -10.07 2.08
C GLN A 103 8.24 -10.56 0.81
N MET A 104 8.21 -9.69 -0.18
CA MET A 104 7.65 -9.96 -1.50
C MET A 104 8.49 -9.15 -2.49
N ASN A 105 8.83 -9.77 -3.60
CA ASN A 105 9.50 -9.11 -4.70
C ASN A 105 8.45 -8.48 -5.62
N LEU A 106 8.58 -7.19 -5.89
CA LEU A 106 7.76 -6.53 -6.90
C LEU A 106 8.39 -6.68 -8.29
N PRO A 107 7.56 -6.74 -9.33
CA PRO A 107 8.03 -6.53 -10.69
C PRO A 107 8.79 -5.20 -10.81
N ALA A 108 9.83 -5.16 -11.65
CA ALA A 108 10.73 -4.02 -11.76
C ALA A 108 10.03 -2.69 -12.10
N SER A 109 8.92 -2.73 -12.84
CA SER A 109 8.09 -1.55 -13.13
C SER A 109 7.49 -0.94 -11.86
N VAL A 110 6.86 -1.78 -11.03
CA VAL A 110 6.21 -1.35 -9.78
C VAL A 110 7.23 -0.96 -8.72
N GLN A 111 8.36 -1.68 -8.64
CA GLN A 111 9.44 -1.33 -7.73
C GLN A 111 9.97 0.09 -8.00
N ARG A 112 10.18 0.44 -9.28
CA ARG A 112 10.59 1.81 -9.66
C ARG A 112 9.57 2.87 -9.26
N MET A 113 8.26 2.57 -9.39
CA MET A 113 7.20 3.48 -8.93
C MET A 113 7.26 3.67 -7.41
N ALA A 114 7.45 2.58 -6.65
CA ALA A 114 7.58 2.64 -5.19
C ALA A 114 8.81 3.44 -4.75
N ASP A 115 9.97 3.22 -5.38
CA ASP A 115 11.21 3.94 -5.09
C ASP A 115 11.08 5.43 -5.42
N THR A 116 10.53 5.75 -6.60
CA THR A 116 10.23 7.13 -7.01
C THR A 116 9.28 7.81 -6.02
N PHE A 117 8.25 7.11 -5.56
CA PHE A 117 7.32 7.62 -4.56
C PHE A 117 8.03 7.90 -3.23
N ALA A 118 8.88 6.97 -2.75
CA ALA A 118 9.61 7.12 -1.50
C ALA A 118 10.58 8.31 -1.51
N ASP A 119 11.29 8.51 -2.60
CA ASP A 119 12.19 9.65 -2.77
C ASP A 119 11.44 10.98 -2.76
N ARG A 120 10.34 11.06 -3.51
CA ARG A 120 9.49 12.26 -3.53
C ARG A 120 8.86 12.53 -2.17
N TYR A 121 8.44 11.49 -1.46
CA TYR A 121 7.97 11.60 -0.08
C TYR A 121 9.07 12.13 0.85
N HIS A 122 10.29 11.61 0.73
CA HIS A 122 11.42 12.04 1.56
C HIS A 122 11.70 13.55 1.42
N ARG A 123 11.60 14.09 0.20
CA ARG A 123 11.73 15.55 -0.03
C ARG A 123 10.64 16.36 0.66
N LEU A 124 9.42 15.85 0.71
CA LEU A 124 8.29 16.53 1.36
C LEU A 124 8.32 16.42 2.89
N LYS A 125 8.89 15.34 3.42
CA LYS A 125 8.76 14.96 4.85
C LYS A 125 10.10 14.65 5.51
N ALA A 126 11.20 15.18 5.01
CA ALA A 126 12.53 15.00 5.59
C ALA A 126 12.53 15.29 7.10
N PRO A 127 13.22 14.48 7.93
CA PRO A 127 14.14 13.40 7.57
C PRO A 127 13.48 12.00 7.44
N ARG A 128 12.14 11.90 7.33
CA ARG A 128 11.42 10.62 7.37
C ARG A 128 11.66 9.78 6.11
N LYS A 129 11.77 8.46 6.27
CA LYS A 129 11.84 7.47 5.17
C LYS A 129 10.66 6.50 5.25
N LEU A 130 10.23 5.97 4.11
CA LEU A 130 9.18 4.96 4.04
C LEU A 130 9.78 3.56 4.11
N GLN A 131 9.05 2.67 4.79
CA GLN A 131 9.22 1.23 4.69
C GLN A 131 7.89 0.69 4.16
N PHE A 132 7.90 0.07 2.99
CA PHE A 132 6.66 -0.40 2.37
C PHE A 132 6.24 -1.76 2.93
N GLY A 133 4.98 -1.86 3.36
CA GLY A 133 4.30 -3.12 3.63
C GLY A 133 3.50 -3.57 2.41
N LEU A 134 4.19 -4.01 1.37
CA LEU A 134 3.59 -4.28 0.05
C LEU A 134 2.57 -5.41 0.06
N GLN A 135 2.69 -6.35 1.01
CA GLN A 135 1.74 -7.44 1.20
C GLN A 135 0.32 -6.98 1.57
N PHE A 136 0.17 -5.74 2.04
CA PHE A 136 -1.13 -5.13 2.38
C PHE A 136 -1.70 -4.26 1.25
N GLY A 137 -1.01 -4.19 0.12
CA GLY A 137 -1.48 -3.43 -1.04
C GLY A 137 -2.63 -4.12 -1.77
N THR A 138 -3.36 -3.31 -2.53
CA THR A 138 -4.40 -3.74 -3.48
C THR A 138 -4.05 -3.16 -4.84
N ALA A 139 -4.35 -3.91 -5.90
CA ALA A 139 -4.15 -3.49 -7.28
C ALA A 139 -5.43 -3.73 -8.08
N GLU A 140 -5.74 -2.78 -8.96
CA GLU A 140 -6.75 -2.92 -10.01
C GLU A 140 -6.00 -3.28 -11.30
N LEU A 141 -6.40 -4.38 -11.93
CA LEU A 141 -5.72 -4.96 -13.09
C LEU A 141 -6.72 -5.18 -14.21
N GLU A 142 -6.30 -4.84 -15.42
CA GLU A 142 -6.94 -5.27 -16.66
C GLU A 142 -6.09 -6.39 -17.26
N VAL A 143 -6.66 -7.58 -17.37
CA VAL A 143 -5.97 -8.79 -17.85
C VAL A 143 -6.61 -9.23 -19.15
N GLN A 144 -5.83 -9.23 -20.23
CA GLN A 144 -6.25 -9.74 -21.52
C GLN A 144 -5.88 -11.22 -21.67
N VAL A 145 -6.88 -12.06 -21.92
CA VAL A 145 -6.71 -13.50 -22.19
C VAL A 145 -7.36 -13.81 -23.54
N GLY A 146 -6.52 -13.93 -24.57
CA GLY A 146 -6.97 -14.04 -25.95
C GLY A 146 -7.72 -12.78 -26.39
N GLU A 147 -8.98 -12.94 -26.79
CA GLU A 147 -9.86 -11.83 -27.21
C GLU A 147 -10.67 -11.23 -26.05
N LYS A 148 -10.54 -11.76 -24.83
CA LYS A 148 -11.30 -11.30 -23.68
C LYS A 148 -10.44 -10.41 -22.79
N THR A 149 -11.01 -9.28 -22.39
CA THR A 149 -10.47 -8.40 -21.36
C THR A 149 -11.25 -8.60 -20.07
N LEU A 150 -10.56 -8.82 -18.96
CA LEU A 150 -11.13 -9.02 -17.64
C LEU A 150 -10.55 -8.01 -16.65
N GLU A 151 -11.40 -7.38 -15.85
CA GLU A 151 -11.00 -6.45 -14.80
C GLU A 151 -11.02 -7.15 -13.45
N PHE A 152 -9.98 -6.94 -12.65
CA PHE A 152 -9.82 -7.55 -11.34
C PHE A 152 -9.34 -6.53 -10.30
N THR A 153 -9.93 -6.57 -9.11
CA THR A 153 -9.36 -5.93 -7.92
C THR A 153 -8.79 -7.03 -7.03
N VAL A 154 -7.47 -7.08 -6.89
CA VAL A 154 -6.76 -8.17 -6.20
C VAL A 154 -5.74 -7.62 -5.20
N SER A 155 -5.27 -8.47 -4.29
CA SER A 155 -4.13 -8.11 -3.43
C SER A 155 -2.88 -7.89 -4.29
N ALA A 156 -1.96 -7.06 -3.79
CA ALA A 156 -0.67 -6.82 -4.43
C ALA A 156 0.12 -8.11 -4.65
N LEU A 157 -0.07 -9.12 -3.78
CA LEU A 157 0.49 -10.45 -3.93
C LEU A 157 0.01 -11.16 -5.19
N HIS A 158 -1.31 -11.23 -5.38
CA HIS A 158 -1.90 -11.84 -6.58
C HIS A 158 -1.53 -11.04 -7.84
N ALA A 159 -1.45 -9.71 -7.74
CA ALA A 159 -0.98 -8.88 -8.84
C ALA A 159 0.47 -9.20 -9.22
N ALA A 160 1.36 -9.30 -8.24
CA ALA A 160 2.76 -9.65 -8.48
C ALA A 160 2.91 -11.02 -9.13
N ILE A 161 2.09 -12.00 -8.73
CA ILE A 161 2.03 -13.33 -9.35
C ILE A 161 1.56 -13.23 -10.81
N LEU A 162 0.43 -12.55 -11.07
CA LEU A 162 -0.13 -12.43 -12.42
C LEU A 162 0.83 -11.74 -13.39
N LEU A 163 1.59 -10.74 -12.91
CA LEU A 163 2.56 -10.03 -13.73
C LEU A 163 3.72 -10.93 -14.19
N GLN A 164 4.09 -11.99 -13.45
CA GLN A 164 5.11 -12.95 -13.91
C GLN A 164 4.70 -13.69 -15.19
N PHE A 165 3.39 -13.79 -15.45
CA PHE A 165 2.88 -14.45 -16.65
C PHE A 165 3.00 -13.60 -17.92
N GLN A 166 3.39 -12.33 -17.79
CA GLN A 166 3.75 -11.49 -18.94
C GLN A 166 5.11 -11.88 -19.54
N GLU A 167 6.03 -12.39 -18.73
CA GLU A 167 7.36 -12.82 -19.18
C GLU A 167 7.36 -14.27 -19.66
N ARG A 168 6.59 -15.14 -18.99
CA ARG A 168 6.48 -16.57 -19.29
C ARG A 168 5.05 -17.06 -19.13
N HIS A 169 4.53 -17.78 -20.13
CA HIS A 169 3.17 -18.34 -20.09
C HIS A 169 2.99 -19.49 -19.10
N GLU A 170 4.08 -20.18 -18.73
CA GLU A 170 4.06 -21.33 -17.83
C GLU A 170 5.19 -21.25 -16.79
N TRP A 171 4.84 -21.57 -15.55
CA TRP A 171 5.74 -21.53 -14.40
C TRP A 171 5.62 -22.79 -13.55
N GLY A 172 6.77 -23.33 -13.14
CA GLY A 172 6.81 -24.29 -12.04
C GLY A 172 6.50 -23.60 -10.71
N ALA A 173 5.75 -24.24 -9.81
CA ALA A 173 5.34 -23.62 -8.55
C ALA A 173 6.52 -23.17 -7.67
N ALA A 174 7.66 -23.88 -7.70
CA ALA A 174 8.86 -23.49 -6.98
C ALA A 174 9.54 -22.26 -7.59
N GLU A 175 9.64 -22.20 -8.93
CA GLU A 175 10.22 -21.08 -9.66
C GLU A 175 9.39 -19.81 -9.47
N LEU A 176 8.07 -19.92 -9.55
CA LEU A 176 7.16 -18.79 -9.35
C LEU A 176 7.23 -18.26 -7.91
N ALA A 177 7.31 -19.17 -6.93
CA ALA A 177 7.45 -18.82 -5.53
C ALA A 177 8.76 -18.05 -5.29
N GLU A 178 9.87 -18.50 -5.88
CA GLU A 178 11.16 -17.81 -5.82
C GLU A 178 11.09 -16.41 -6.49
N ALA A 179 10.49 -16.31 -7.68
CA ALA A 179 10.39 -15.04 -8.42
C ALA A 179 9.64 -13.97 -7.62
N VAL A 180 8.53 -14.34 -6.97
CA VAL A 180 7.71 -13.42 -6.16
C VAL A 180 8.25 -13.27 -4.72
N GLY A 181 9.25 -14.06 -4.33
CA GLY A 181 9.88 -13.99 -3.00
C GLY A 181 9.04 -14.63 -1.88
N LEU A 182 8.28 -15.69 -2.19
CA LEU A 182 7.36 -16.34 -1.28
C LEU A 182 7.74 -17.81 -0.98
N PRO A 183 7.35 -18.34 0.18
CA PRO A 183 7.35 -19.79 0.39
C PRO A 183 6.31 -20.46 -0.54
N VAL A 184 6.66 -21.62 -1.12
CA VAL A 184 5.76 -22.40 -1.99
C VAL A 184 4.42 -22.72 -1.33
N GLY A 185 4.43 -22.99 -0.01
CA GLY A 185 3.21 -23.24 0.75
C GLY A 185 2.29 -22.02 0.87
N ALA A 186 2.84 -20.81 0.82
CA ALA A 186 2.05 -19.58 0.77
C ALA A 186 1.48 -19.31 -0.62
N LEU A 187 2.25 -19.62 -1.69
CA LEU A 187 1.80 -19.49 -3.08
C LEU A 187 0.60 -20.41 -3.40
N ARG A 188 0.52 -21.59 -2.78
CA ARG A 188 -0.54 -22.58 -3.04
C ARG A 188 -1.87 -22.31 -2.35
N ARG A 189 -1.93 -21.34 -1.44
CA ARG A 189 -3.14 -20.98 -0.68
C ARG A 189 -3.85 -19.83 -1.37
#